data_AF-A0A3A0GK69-F1
#
_entry.id   AF-A0A3A0GK69-F1
#
_cell.length_a   1.000
_cell.length_b   1.000
_cell.length_c   1.000
_cell.angle_alpha   90.00
_cell.angle_beta   90.00
_cell.angle_gamma   90.00
#
_symmetry.space_group_name_H-M   'P 1'
#
loop_
_entity.id
_entity.type
_entity.pdbx_description
1 polymer ?
#
loop_
_entity_poly.entity_id
_entity_poly.type
_entity_poly.pdbx_seq_one_letter_code
_entity_poly.pdbx_strand_id
1 'polypeptide(L)'
;MGSSNLADKIEVEIDMTEPKRAPALNPRSRLDELLHRKPIRQHIKEFACIFAIIFLGVAAYMIGRYQDLGMGLTFITLAFVFTLLGYYLPGALYRVWDSWMMLGHGLGIVMTFLILSIMWLGVVMPIALGLKLFGKAVMNTNFREERSSYWDERDPKLNDFKLLERQY
;
A
#
# COMPACT_ATOMS: atom_id res chain seq x y z
N MET A 1 44.57 16.13 29.69
CA MET A 1 43.88 17.36 29.24
C MET A 1 43.36 17.27 27.80
N GLY A 2 42.97 16.09 27.28
CA GLY A 2 42.60 15.91 25.86
C GLY A 2 41.34 15.09 25.56
N SER A 3 40.65 14.54 26.58
CA SER A 3 39.49 13.64 26.36
C SER A 3 38.13 14.37 26.31
N SER A 4 38.02 15.57 26.89
CA SER A 4 36.77 16.33 26.92
C SER A 4 36.42 16.93 25.56
N ASN A 5 37.43 17.28 24.75
CA ASN A 5 37.24 17.82 23.40
C ASN A 5 36.71 16.79 22.42
N LEU A 6 36.97 15.49 22.62
CA LEU A 6 36.47 14.45 21.72
C LEU A 6 35.00 14.15 21.97
N ALA A 7 34.57 14.10 23.23
CA ALA A 7 33.16 13.92 23.58
C ALA A 7 32.32 15.10 23.07
N ASP A 8 32.77 16.33 23.31
CA ASP A 8 32.07 17.56 22.87
C ASP A 8 32.02 17.67 21.35
N LYS A 9 33.11 17.30 20.65
CA LYS A 9 33.15 17.28 19.19
C LYS A 9 32.28 16.18 18.59
N ILE A 10 32.17 15.02 19.25
CA ILE A 10 31.28 13.93 18.86
C ILE A 10 29.82 14.34 19.09
N GLU A 11 29.49 14.97 20.21
CA GLU A 11 28.13 15.44 20.52
C GLU A 11 27.69 16.54 19.56
N VAL A 12 28.59 17.46 19.19
CA VAL A 12 28.36 18.49 18.17
C VAL A 12 28.24 17.89 16.76
N GLU A 13 29.04 16.88 16.40
CA GLU A 13 28.93 16.18 15.10
C GLU A 13 27.62 15.38 15.02
N ILE A 14 27.21 14.72 16.11
CA ILE A 14 25.94 13.98 16.20
C ILE A 14 24.75 14.95 16.12
N ASP A 15 24.79 16.10 16.81
CA ASP A 15 23.76 17.16 16.74
C ASP A 15 23.72 17.82 15.34
N MET A 16 24.86 17.94 14.63
CA MET A 16 24.90 18.48 13.26
C MET A 16 24.43 17.50 12.18
N THR A 17 24.43 16.19 12.44
CA THR A 17 23.78 15.20 11.54
C THR A 17 22.27 15.11 11.73
N GLU A 18 21.72 15.71 12.80
CA GLU A 18 20.29 15.78 13.03
C GLU A 18 19.68 16.94 12.21
N PRO A 19 18.73 16.67 11.29
CA PRO A 19 18.12 17.73 10.50
C PRO A 19 17.38 18.72 11.41
N LYS A 20 17.85 19.97 11.39
CA LYS A 20 17.32 21.19 12.03
C LYS A 20 15.80 21.15 12.33
N ARG A 21 15.49 20.62 13.51
CA ARG A 21 14.30 20.74 14.39
C ARG A 21 12.95 21.02 13.71
N ALA A 22 12.22 19.95 13.40
CA ALA A 22 10.76 19.97 13.30
C ALA A 22 10.14 20.05 14.72
N PRO A 23 9.15 20.94 14.98
CA PRO A 23 8.45 20.95 16.26
C PRO A 23 7.76 19.60 16.44
N ALA A 24 8.00 18.97 17.58
CA ALA A 24 7.57 17.63 17.93
C ALA A 24 6.05 17.46 17.75
N LEU A 25 5.65 16.99 16.57
CA LEU A 25 4.38 16.33 16.35
C LEU A 25 4.67 14.84 16.55
N ASN A 26 4.07 14.26 17.59
CA ASN A 26 3.92 12.84 17.90
C ASN A 26 5.14 11.89 17.64
N PRO A 27 5.62 11.13 18.64
CA PRO A 27 6.68 10.12 18.44
C PRO A 27 6.45 9.14 17.28
N ARG A 28 5.20 8.78 16.98
CA ARG A 28 4.87 7.88 15.85
C ARG A 28 5.24 8.46 14.49
N SER A 29 4.97 9.74 14.25
CA SER A 29 5.27 10.37 12.95
C SER A 29 6.75 10.46 12.64
N ARG A 30 7.65 10.45 13.63
CA ARG A 30 9.10 10.47 13.38
C ARG A 30 9.59 9.18 12.72
N LEU A 31 9.04 8.03 13.13
CA LEU A 31 9.40 6.75 12.53
C LEU A 31 8.92 6.68 11.08
N ASP A 32 7.74 7.23 10.81
CA ASP A 32 7.17 7.30 9.47
C ASP A 32 7.99 8.19 8.54
N GLU A 33 8.54 9.31 9.03
CA GLU A 33 9.43 10.19 8.27
C GLU A 33 10.76 9.53 7.89
N LEU A 34 11.34 8.73 8.80
CA LEU A 34 12.55 7.95 8.53
C LEU A 34 12.29 6.83 7.50
N LEU A 35 11.11 6.18 7.57
CA LEU A 35 10.72 5.13 6.63
C LEU A 35 10.32 5.67 5.25
N HIS A 36 9.62 6.81 5.18
CA HIS A 36 9.04 7.33 3.94
C HIS A 36 9.90 8.40 3.23
N ARG A 37 11.09 8.73 3.76
CA ARG A 37 12.07 9.67 3.18
C ARG A 37 11.56 11.11 2.97
N LYS A 38 10.25 11.37 3.08
CA LYS A 38 9.57 12.65 2.97
C LYS A 38 8.89 13.00 4.31
N PRO A 39 8.86 14.30 4.69
CA PRO A 39 8.18 14.74 5.92
C PRO A 39 6.66 14.63 5.80
N ILE A 40 5.95 14.29 6.89
CA ILE A 40 4.47 14.14 6.93
C ILE A 40 3.76 15.40 6.38
N ARG A 41 4.36 16.57 6.64
CA ARG A 41 3.84 17.88 6.18
C ARG A 41 3.77 17.99 4.66
N GLN A 42 4.65 17.30 3.94
CA GLN A 42 4.65 17.31 2.47
C GLN A 42 3.49 16.48 1.92
N HIS A 43 3.18 15.33 2.54
CA HIS A 43 2.00 14.53 2.17
C HIS A 43 0.68 15.28 2.40
N ILE A 44 0.59 16.08 3.48
CA ILE A 44 -0.58 16.94 3.72
C ILE A 44 -0.73 18.01 2.62
N LYS A 45 0.39 18.59 2.17
CA LYS A 45 0.39 19.57 1.06
C LYS A 45 0.02 18.93 -0.28
N GLU A 46 0.58 17.76 -0.58
CA GLU A 46 0.25 17.00 -1.79
C GLU A 46 -1.25 16.63 -1.80
N PHE A 47 -1.79 16.18 -0.67
CA PHE A 47 -3.22 15.93 -0.48
C PHE A 47 -4.07 17.18 -0.74
N ALA A 48 -3.74 18.31 -0.11
CA ALA A 48 -4.44 19.57 -0.34
C ALA A 48 -4.40 20.01 -1.81
N CYS A 49 -3.26 19.82 -2.49
CA CYS A 49 -3.09 20.14 -3.91
C CYS A 49 -4.00 19.28 -4.80
N ILE A 50 -4.05 17.96 -4.55
CA ILE A 50 -4.92 17.04 -5.30
C ILE A 50 -6.39 17.45 -5.15
N PHE A 51 -6.84 17.71 -3.92
CA PHE A 51 -8.22 18.14 -3.67
C PHE A 51 -8.53 19.51 -4.31
N ALA A 52 -7.58 20.45 -4.29
CA ALA A 52 -7.74 21.75 -4.95
C ALA A 52 -7.93 21.58 -6.48
N ILE A 53 -7.14 20.71 -7.11
CA ILE A 53 -7.27 20.42 -8.55
C ILE A 53 -8.64 19.78 -8.85
N ILE A 54 -9.08 18.82 -8.03
CA ILE A 54 -10.39 18.17 -8.20
C ILE A 54 -11.52 19.20 -8.11
N PHE A 55 -11.53 20.05 -7.07
CA PHE A 55 -12.57 21.07 -6.92
C PHE A 55 -12.53 22.09 -8.06
N LEU A 56 -11.33 22.47 -8.54
CA LEU A 56 -11.19 23.36 -9.69
C LEU A 56 -11.76 22.71 -10.96
N GLY A 57 -11.48 21.43 -11.20
CA GLY A 57 -12.04 20.68 -12.33
C GLY A 57 -13.57 20.59 -12.28
N VAL A 58 -14.14 20.33 -11.10
CA VAL A 58 -15.61 20.30 -10.90
C VAL A 58 -16.22 21.69 -11.11
N ALA A 59 -15.59 22.74 -10.60
CA ALA A 59 -16.04 24.12 -10.81
C ALA A 59 -16.02 24.50 -12.30
N ALA A 60 -14.95 24.15 -13.02
CA ALA A 60 -14.83 24.39 -14.46
C ALA A 60 -15.90 23.62 -15.25
N TYR A 61 -16.17 22.37 -14.88
CA TYR A 61 -17.22 21.56 -15.49
C TYR A 61 -18.62 22.16 -15.26
N MET A 62 -18.93 22.59 -14.04
CA MET A 62 -20.23 23.21 -13.71
C MET A 62 -20.44 24.53 -14.45
N ILE A 63 -19.43 25.41 -14.48
CA ILE A 63 -19.52 26.71 -15.17
C ILE A 63 -19.71 26.51 -16.68
N GLY A 64 -19.00 25.55 -17.27
CA GLY A 64 -19.09 25.25 -18.70
C GLY A 64 -20.41 24.60 -19.13
N ARG A 65 -21.14 23.95 -18.22
CA ARG A 65 -22.37 23.18 -18.54
C ARG A 65 -23.66 23.87 -18.12
N TYR A 66 -23.68 24.58 -16.99
CA TYR A 66 -24.93 25.07 -16.37
C TYR A 66 -25.11 26.59 -16.44
N GLN A 67 -24.08 27.38 -16.79
CA GLN A 67 -24.10 28.86 -16.78
C GLN A 67 -24.57 29.53 -15.46
N ASP A 68 -24.79 28.74 -14.40
CA ASP A 68 -25.10 29.22 -13.06
C ASP A 68 -23.82 29.69 -12.35
N LEU A 69 -23.52 30.98 -12.50
CA LEU A 69 -22.40 31.63 -11.80
C LEU A 69 -22.50 31.48 -10.27
N GLY A 70 -23.71 31.41 -9.72
CA GLY A 70 -23.95 31.34 -8.27
C GLY A 70 -23.38 30.08 -7.63
N MET A 71 -23.64 28.90 -8.20
CA MET A 71 -23.07 27.64 -7.71
C MET A 71 -21.59 27.49 -8.09
N GLY A 72 -21.16 28.02 -9.25
CA GLY A 72 -19.75 28.04 -9.60
C GLY A 72 -18.88 28.80 -8.58
N LEU A 73 -19.36 29.95 -8.11
CA LEU A 73 -18.68 30.78 -7.10
C LEU A 73 -18.60 30.10 -5.72
N THR A 74 -19.61 29.33 -5.31
CA THR A 74 -19.55 28.59 -4.03
C THR A 74 -18.49 27.48 -4.07
N PHE A 75 -18.34 26.78 -5.19
CA PHE A 75 -17.28 25.78 -5.34
C PHE A 75 -15.89 26.40 -5.47
N ILE A 76 -15.74 27.54 -6.14
CA ILE A 76 -14.47 28.28 -6.20
C ILE A 76 -14.05 28.79 -4.82
N THR A 77 -14.99 29.36 -4.06
CA THR A 77 -14.71 29.80 -2.69
C THR A 77 -14.37 28.61 -1.79
N LEU A 78 -15.04 27.47 -1.95
CA LEU A 78 -14.71 26.25 -1.21
C LEU A 78 -13.31 25.71 -1.56
N ALA A 79 -12.93 25.73 -2.85
CA ALA A 79 -11.59 25.36 -3.30
C ALA A 79 -10.52 26.30 -2.72
N PHE A 80 -10.81 27.60 -2.68
CA PHE A 80 -9.92 28.61 -2.13
C PHE A 80 -9.77 28.45 -0.61
N VAL A 81 -10.87 28.21 0.11
CA VAL A 81 -10.86 27.91 1.55
C VAL A 81 -10.06 26.66 1.84
N PHE A 82 -10.23 25.58 1.07
CA PHE A 82 -9.44 24.36 1.23
C PHE A 82 -7.95 24.58 0.96
N THR A 83 -7.61 25.39 -0.05
CA THR A 83 -6.22 25.74 -0.37
C THR A 83 -5.59 26.59 0.75
N LEU A 84 -6.33 27.58 1.26
CA LEU A 84 -5.89 28.38 2.41
C LEU A 84 -5.74 27.52 3.67
N LEU A 85 -6.67 26.60 3.94
CA LEU A 85 -6.60 25.75 5.12
C LEU A 85 -5.39 24.81 5.06
N GLY A 86 -5.05 24.31 3.86
CA GLY A 86 -3.83 23.53 3.64
C GLY A 86 -2.54 24.32 3.79
N TYR A 87 -2.54 25.62 3.50
CA TYR A 87 -1.37 26.47 3.65
C TYR A 87 -1.19 27.02 5.07
N TYR A 88 -2.26 27.47 5.72
CA TYR A 88 -2.22 28.19 7.00
C TYR A 88 -2.44 27.30 8.24
N LEU A 89 -3.20 26.20 8.14
CA LEU A 89 -3.49 25.31 9.27
C LEU A 89 -3.29 23.81 8.93
N PRO A 90 -2.03 23.36 8.72
CA PRO A 90 -1.74 21.95 8.47
C PRO A 90 -2.14 21.03 9.64
N GLY A 91 -2.29 21.57 10.86
CA GLY A 91 -2.69 20.80 12.05
C GLY A 91 -4.16 20.34 12.03
N ALA A 92 -5.08 21.15 11.50
CA ALA A 92 -6.48 20.74 11.35
C ALA A 92 -6.64 19.75 10.20
N LEU A 93 -5.91 19.98 9.10
CA LEU A 93 -5.92 19.11 7.94
C LEU A 93 -5.31 17.73 8.21
N TYR A 94 -4.40 17.62 9.19
CA TYR A 94 -3.81 16.35 9.61
C TYR A 94 -4.87 15.33 10.07
N ARG A 95 -5.86 15.73 10.90
CA ARG A 95 -6.92 14.82 11.38
C ARG A 95 -7.82 14.31 10.25
N VAL A 96 -8.09 15.18 9.28
CA VAL A 96 -8.90 14.85 8.10
C VAL A 96 -8.11 13.90 7.18
N TRP A 97 -6.84 14.21 6.93
CA TRP A 97 -5.94 13.38 6.13
C TRP A 97 -5.77 11.98 6.74
N ASP A 98 -5.56 11.89 8.06
CA ASP A 98 -5.37 10.63 8.76
C ASP A 98 -6.62 9.74 8.67
N SER A 99 -7.80 10.33 8.91
CA SER A 99 -9.08 9.61 8.76
C SER A 99 -9.30 9.16 7.31
N TRP A 100 -8.97 10.01 6.34
CA TRP A 100 -9.08 9.68 4.92
C TRP A 100 -8.13 8.57 4.51
N MET A 101 -6.89 8.59 4.99
CA MET A 101 -5.91 7.53 4.73
C MET A 101 -6.34 6.20 5.34
N MET A 102 -6.97 6.21 6.53
CA MET A 102 -7.53 5.01 7.13
C MET A 102 -8.64 4.40 6.26
N LEU A 103 -9.50 5.23 5.67
CA LEU A 103 -10.50 4.78 4.70
C LEU A 103 -9.85 4.22 3.43
N GLY A 104 -8.83 4.89 2.90
CA GLY A 104 -8.06 4.42 1.75
C GLY A 104 -7.42 3.05 1.99
N HIS A 105 -6.86 2.83 3.19
CA HIS A 105 -6.33 1.54 3.60
C HIS A 105 -7.40 0.46 3.67
N GLY A 106 -8.56 0.77 4.26
CA GLY A 106 -9.70 -0.15 4.29
C GLY A 106 -10.16 -0.54 2.89
N LEU A 107 -10.28 0.44 1.98
CA LEU A 107 -10.63 0.20 0.59
C LEU A 107 -9.57 -0.66 -0.12
N GLY A 108 -8.29 -0.40 0.12
CA GLY A 108 -7.19 -1.20 -0.43
C GLY A 108 -7.29 -2.67 -0.03
N ILE A 109 -7.55 -2.96 1.24
CA ILE A 109 -7.76 -4.32 1.74
C ILE A 109 -8.95 -4.97 1.03
N VAL A 110 -10.09 -4.27 0.94
CA VAL A 110 -11.28 -4.78 0.24
C VAL A 110 -10.98 -5.07 -1.23
N MET A 111 -10.25 -4.18 -1.92
CA MET A 111 -9.84 -4.38 -3.31
C MET A 111 -8.91 -5.59 -3.46
N THR A 112 -7.94 -5.77 -2.57
CA THR A 112 -7.07 -6.95 -2.59
C THR A 112 -7.89 -8.24 -2.45
N PHE A 113 -8.81 -8.31 -1.49
CA PHE A 113 -9.71 -9.46 -1.34
C PHE A 113 -10.60 -9.67 -2.57
N LEU A 114 -11.11 -8.60 -3.17
CA LEU A 114 -11.94 -8.66 -4.36
C LEU A 114 -11.16 -9.23 -5.55
N ILE A 115 -9.98 -8.69 -5.84
CA ILE A 115 -9.12 -9.14 -6.95
C ILE A 115 -8.73 -10.61 -6.75
N LEU A 116 -8.31 -10.99 -5.54
CA LEU A 116 -7.97 -12.37 -5.23
C LEU A 116 -9.17 -13.31 -5.36
N SER A 117 -10.35 -12.89 -4.92
CA SER A 117 -11.58 -13.69 -5.05
C SER A 117 -11.94 -13.91 -6.52
N ILE A 118 -11.87 -12.87 -7.34
CA ILE A 118 -12.13 -12.96 -8.78
C ILE A 118 -11.09 -13.87 -9.45
N MET A 119 -9.80 -13.71 -9.13
CA MET A 119 -8.75 -14.56 -9.67
C MET A 119 -8.94 -16.03 -9.27
N TRP A 120 -9.30 -16.29 -8.02
CA TRP A 120 -9.53 -17.64 -7.53
C TRP A 120 -10.75 -18.29 -8.18
N LEU A 121 -11.87 -17.58 -8.27
CA LEU A 121 -13.09 -18.09 -8.92
C LEU A 121 -12.97 -18.18 -10.44
N GLY A 122 -12.24 -17.26 -11.07
CA GLY A 122 -12.12 -17.15 -12.53
C GLY A 122 -11.01 -17.98 -13.14
N VAL A 123 -9.95 -18.30 -12.39
CA VAL A 123 -8.79 -19.05 -12.89
C VAL A 123 -8.60 -20.35 -12.11
N VAL A 124 -8.44 -20.27 -10.79
CA VAL A 124 -8.06 -21.44 -9.98
C VAL A 124 -9.19 -22.48 -9.95
N MET A 125 -10.42 -22.04 -9.72
CA MET A 125 -11.61 -22.90 -9.67
C MET A 125 -11.89 -23.65 -10.97
N PRO A 126 -11.93 -23.02 -12.16
CA PRO A 126 -12.16 -23.76 -13.40
C PRO A 126 -11.01 -24.71 -13.74
N ILE A 127 -9.76 -24.38 -13.37
CA ILE A 127 -8.64 -25.33 -13.51
C ILE A 127 -8.87 -26.57 -12.64
N ALA A 128 -9.22 -26.37 -11.36
CA ALA A 128 -9.51 -27.47 -10.44
C ALA A 128 -10.71 -28.31 -10.89
N LEU A 129 -11.78 -27.66 -11.36
CA LEU A 129 -12.96 -28.34 -11.90
C LEU A 129 -12.62 -29.10 -13.19
N GLY A 130 -11.80 -28.52 -14.07
CA GLY A 130 -11.30 -29.18 -15.27
C GLY A 130 -10.50 -30.43 -14.93
N LEU A 131 -9.53 -30.35 -14.01
CA LEU A 131 -8.77 -31.51 -13.53
C LEU A 131 -9.67 -32.60 -12.95
N LYS A 132 -10.71 -32.21 -12.19
CA LYS A 132 -11.71 -33.14 -11.65
C LYS A 132 -12.53 -33.81 -12.76
N LEU A 133 -12.93 -33.06 -13.79
CA LEU A 133 -13.69 -33.60 -14.93
C LEU A 133 -12.85 -34.57 -15.78
N PHE A 134 -11.56 -34.29 -15.95
CA PHE A 134 -10.61 -35.19 -16.62
C PHE A 134 -10.15 -36.36 -15.73
N GLY A 135 -10.64 -36.46 -14.48
CA GLY A 135 -10.27 -37.53 -13.56
C GLY A 135 -8.78 -37.57 -13.20
N LYS A 136 -8.04 -36.49 -13.47
CA LYS A 136 -6.59 -36.45 -13.29
C LYS A 136 -6.28 -36.08 -11.83
N ALA A 137 -6.21 -37.10 -10.98
CA ALA A 137 -5.73 -36.94 -9.61
C ALA A 137 -4.23 -36.64 -9.64
N VAL A 138 -3.85 -35.37 -9.45
CA VAL A 138 -2.43 -34.95 -9.42
C VAL A 138 -1.71 -35.53 -8.21
N MET A 139 -2.45 -35.83 -7.14
CA MET A 139 -1.93 -36.41 -5.90
C MET A 139 -3.03 -37.26 -5.25
N ASN A 140 -2.68 -38.42 -4.70
CA ASN A 140 -3.63 -39.25 -3.95
C ASN A 140 -3.79 -38.64 -2.55
N THR A 141 -4.84 -37.84 -2.34
CA THR A 141 -5.13 -37.15 -1.06
C THR A 141 -5.96 -38.00 -0.10
N ASN A 142 -6.27 -39.25 -0.45
CA ASN A 142 -7.00 -40.15 0.43
C ASN A 142 -6.11 -40.58 1.61
N PHE A 143 -6.53 -40.21 2.82
CA PHE A 143 -5.91 -40.68 4.05
C PHE A 143 -6.22 -42.17 4.24
N ARG A 144 -5.20 -43.00 4.47
CA ARG A 144 -5.34 -44.46 4.66
C ARG A 144 -4.70 -44.85 6.00
N GLU A 145 -5.51 -45.13 7.01
CA GLU A 145 -5.04 -45.48 8.36
C GLU A 145 -4.30 -46.83 8.41
N GLU A 146 -4.59 -47.76 7.49
CA GLU A 146 -4.02 -49.12 7.48
C GLU A 146 -2.68 -49.28 6.72
N ARG A 147 -2.02 -48.19 6.28
CA ARG A 147 -0.73 -48.30 5.57
C ARG A 147 0.45 -47.93 6.47
N SER A 148 1.46 -48.81 6.52
CA SER A 148 2.73 -48.57 7.21
C SER A 148 3.60 -47.51 6.53
N SER A 149 3.36 -47.22 5.25
CA SER A 149 4.06 -46.19 4.48
C SER A 149 3.16 -45.61 3.39
N TYR A 150 3.24 -44.30 3.19
CA TYR A 150 2.60 -43.57 2.09
C TYR A 150 3.45 -43.56 0.80
N TRP A 151 4.63 -44.20 0.82
CA TRP A 151 5.42 -44.37 -0.39
C TRP A 151 4.68 -45.26 -1.39
N ASP A 152 4.31 -44.69 -2.54
CA ASP A 152 3.90 -45.49 -3.68
C ASP A 152 5.14 -46.18 -4.27
N GLU A 153 5.07 -47.51 -4.38
CA GLU A 153 6.11 -48.31 -5.02
C GLU A 153 6.23 -47.89 -6.49
N ARG A 154 7.41 -47.39 -6.86
CA ARG A 154 7.70 -47.02 -8.24
C ARG A 154 8.01 -48.29 -9.04
N ASP A 155 7.50 -48.36 -10.26
CA ASP A 155 7.86 -49.42 -11.20
C ASP A 155 9.39 -49.43 -11.41
N PRO A 156 10.09 -50.54 -11.16
CA PRO A 156 11.54 -50.64 -11.31
C PRO A 156 12.03 -50.30 -12.73
N LYS A 157 11.15 -50.34 -13.75
CA LYS A 157 11.47 -49.88 -15.12
C LYS A 157 11.74 -48.38 -15.22
N LEU A 158 11.27 -47.57 -14.25
CA LEU A 158 11.49 -46.13 -14.20
C LEU A 158 12.83 -45.74 -13.55
N ASN A 159 13.58 -46.69 -12.98
CA ASN A 159 14.91 -46.46 -12.40
C ASN A 159 16.05 -46.60 -13.43
N ASP A 160 15.74 -46.64 -14.73
CA ASP A 160 16.76 -46.69 -15.77
C ASP A 160 17.51 -45.35 -15.85
N PHE A 161 18.83 -45.42 -15.83
CA PHE A 161 19.73 -44.26 -15.93
C PHE A 161 19.47 -43.45 -17.22
N LYS A 162 19.07 -44.12 -18.30
CA LYS A 162 18.73 -43.45 -19.58
C LYS A 162 17.53 -42.50 -19.48
N LEU A 163 16.65 -42.66 -18.49
CA LEU A 163 15.52 -41.75 -18.29
C LEU A 163 15.94 -40.44 -17.61
N LEU A 164 17.08 -40.43 -16.90
CA LEU A 164 17.63 -39.22 -16.27
C LEU A 164 18.14 -38.21 -17.32
N GLU A 165 18.61 -38.70 -18.47
CA GLU A 165 19.04 -37.85 -19.59
C GLU A 165 17.90 -37.02 -20.20
N ARG A 166 16.63 -37.40 -19.98
CA ARG A 166 15.45 -36.66 -20.48
C ARG A 166 14.93 -35.59 -19.51
N GLN A 167 15.51 -35.47 -18.32
CA GLN A 167 15.05 -34.53 -17.29
C GLN A 167 15.74 -33.16 -17.35
N TYR A 168 16.83 -33.04 -18.11
CA TYR A 168 17.55 -31.79 -18.39
C TYR A 168 17.38 -31.41 -19.87
#